data_AF-A0A3D2LAV7-F1
#
_entry.id   AF-A0A3D2LAV7-F1
#
_cell.length_a   1.000
_cell.length_b   1.000
_cell.length_c   1.000
_cell.angle_alpha   90.00
_cell.angle_beta   90.00
_cell.angle_gamma   90.00
#
_symmetry.space_group_name_H-M   'P 1'
#
loop_
_entity.id
_entity.type
_entity.pdbx_description
1 polymer ?
#
loop_
_entity_poly.entity_id
_entity_poly.type
_entity_poly.pdbx_seq_one_letter_code
_entity_poly.pdbx_strand_id
1 'polypeptide(L)' 'SGQMVGKGVTAYSSGEIARVIGRHSEEVEAILGYRGRPAIVHRDDMVLLR' A
#
# COMPACT_ATOMS: atom_id res chain seq x y z
N SER A 1 -13.27 -10.48 -11.47
CA SER A 1 -14.43 -9.88 -10.77
C SER A 1 -13.94 -8.66 -10.01
N GLY A 2 -14.51 -7.48 -10.24
CA GLY A 2 -14.12 -6.23 -9.54
C GLY A 2 -14.79 -6.11 -8.16
N GLN A 3 -14.91 -7.22 -7.42
CA GLN A 3 -15.58 -7.21 -6.12
C GLN A 3 -14.67 -6.56 -5.08
N MET A 4 -15.23 -5.60 -4.34
CA MET A 4 -14.52 -4.99 -3.23
C MET A 4 -14.47 -5.96 -2.05
N VAL A 5 -13.26 -6.32 -1.61
CA VAL A 5 -13.04 -7.27 -0.51
C VAL A 5 -12.66 -6.59 0.81
N GLY A 6 -12.35 -5.29 0.78
CA GLY A 6 -11.91 -4.54 1.93
C GLY A 6 -11.73 -3.05 1.65
N LYS A 7 -11.60 -2.27 2.72
CA LYS A 7 -11.24 -0.84 2.71
C LYS A 7 -10.27 -0.57 3.85
N GLY A 8 -9.42 0.45 3.72
CA GLY A 8 -8.52 0.85 4.79
C GLY A 8 -7.81 2.16 4.53
N VAL A 9 -7.05 2.62 5.52
CA VAL A 9 -6.23 3.84 5.42
C VAL A 9 -4.90 3.51 4.76
N THR A 10 -4.57 4.23 3.69
CA THR A 10 -3.30 4.07 2.98
C THR A 10 -2.18 4.85 3.64
N ALA A 11 -0.98 4.26 3.68
CA ALA A 11 0.25 4.92 4.12
C ALA A 11 0.93 5.75 3.03
N TYR A 12 0.48 5.63 1.78
CA TYR A 12 1.08 6.25 0.60
C TYR A 12 0.03 6.94 -0.25
N SER A 13 0.44 8.01 -0.93
CA SER A 13 -0.39 8.64 -1.96
C SER A 13 -0.59 7.71 -3.17
N SER A 14 -1.61 7.98 -3.97
CA SER A 14 -1.86 7.22 -5.20
C SER A 14 -0.68 7.27 -6.19
N GLY A 15 0.02 8.41 -6.26
CA GLY A 15 1.20 8.56 -7.11
C GLY A 15 2.38 7.70 -6.65
N GLU A 16 2.60 7.58 -5.35
CA GLU A 16 3.64 6.71 -4.79
C GLU A 16 3.29 5.24 -4.99
N ILE A 17 2.03 4.85 -4.75
CA ILE A 17 1.53 3.49 -4.99
C ILE A 17 1.77 3.07 -6.43
N ALA A 18 1.48 3.95 -7.41
CA ALA A 18 1.70 3.66 -8.81
C ALA A 18 3.19 3.37 -9.14
N ARG A 19 4.13 3.96 -8.40
CA ARG A 19 5.57 3.76 -8.60
C ARG A 19 6.09 2.45 -8.00
N VAL A 20 5.44 1.95 -6.94
CA VAL A 20 5.89 0.77 -6.18
C VAL A 20 5.01 -0.47 -6.36
N ILE A 21 3.95 -0.38 -7.18
CA ILE A 21 3.07 -1.52 -7.47
C ILE A 21 3.88 -2.69 -8.05
N GLY A 22 3.75 -3.87 -7.46
CA GLY A 22 4.50 -5.06 -7.85
C GLY A 22 5.96 -5.13 -7.39
N ARG A 23 6.41 -4.21 -6.53
CA ARG A 23 7.76 -4.20 -5.96
C ARG A 23 7.81 -4.82 -4.57
N HIS A 24 8.96 -5.36 -4.19
CA HIS A 24 9.21 -5.79 -2.83
C HIS A 24 9.31 -4.57 -1.90
N SER A 25 8.87 -4.73 -0.65
CA SER A 25 8.84 -3.64 0.33
C SER A 25 10.24 -3.05 0.61
N GLU A 26 11.30 -3.85 0.44
CA GLU A 26 12.69 -3.40 0.55
C GLU A 26 13.13 -2.47 -0.59
N GLU A 27 12.48 -2.52 -1.76
CA GLU A 27 12.77 -1.64 -2.90
C GLU A 27 12.11 -0.25 -2.76
N VAL A 28 11.12 -0.11 -1.87
CA VAL A 28 10.29 1.09 -1.74
C VAL A 28 11.13 2.32 -1.37
N GLU A 29 12.09 2.16 -0.45
CA GLU A 29 12.94 3.28 -0.01
C GLU A 29 13.82 3.80 -1.14
N ALA A 30 14.38 2.91 -1.96
CA ALA A 30 15.17 3.29 -3.13
C ALA A 30 14.31 3.99 -4.20
N ILE A 31 13.05 3.57 -4.39
CA ILE A 31 12.15 4.16 -5.38
C ILE A 31 11.61 5.52 -4.91
N LEU A 32 11.15 5.62 -3.67
CA LEU A 32 10.47 6.82 -3.16
C LEU A 32 11.43 7.85 -2.55
N GLY A 33 12.67 7.45 -2.23
CA GLY A 33 13.68 8.32 -1.62
C GLY A 33 13.51 8.50 -0.11
N TYR A 34 12.64 7.72 0.52
CA TYR A 34 12.44 7.73 1.97
C TYR A 34 11.98 6.36 2.47
N ARG A 35 12.32 6.04 3.71
CA ARG A 35 11.83 4.82 4.37
C ARG A 35 10.36 4.97 4.73
N GLY A 36 9.50 4.30 3.98
CA GLY A 36 8.05 4.30 4.23
C GLY A 36 7.59 3.23 5.24
N ARG A 37 6.27 3.12 5.41
CA ARG A 37 5.64 2.04 6.21
C ARG A 37 5.75 0.69 5.50
N PRO A 38 5.80 -0.44 6.23
CA PRO A 38 6.02 -1.76 5.62
C PRO A 38 4.88 -2.28 4.73
N ALA A 39 3.71 -1.62 4.74
CA ALA A 39 2.53 -2.00 3.96
C ALA A 39 1.82 -0.78 3.37
N ILE A 40 1.17 -0.95 2.21
CA ILE A 40 0.33 0.10 1.60
C ILE A 40 -0.88 0.39 2.48
N VAL A 41 -1.58 -0.66 2.93
CA VAL A 41 -2.61 -0.60 3.96
C VAL A 41 -2.20 -1.60 5.04
N HIS A 42 -2.03 -1.14 6.28
CA HIS A 42 -1.72 -2.03 7.39
C HIS A 42 -2.98 -2.80 7.81
N ARG A 43 -2.82 -4.02 8.33
CA ARG A 43 -3.97 -4.85 8.75
C ARG A 43 -4.84 -4.19 9.82
N ASP A 44 -4.23 -3.41 10.71
CA ASP A 44 -4.94 -2.71 11.79
C ASP A 44 -5.72 -1.49 11.28
N ASP A 45 -5.33 -1.00 10.11
CA ASP A 45 -5.96 0.11 9.40
C ASP A 45 -6.95 -0.39 8.31
N MET A 46 -7.23 -1.70 8.27
CA MET A 46 -8.07 -2.36 7.26
C MET A 46 -9.32 -3.00 7.86
N VAL A 47 -10.44 -2.87 7.14
CA VAL A 47 -11.68 -3.59 7.41
C VAL A 47 -12.03 -4.45 6.19
N LEU A 48 -12.32 -5.73 6.42
CA LEU A 48 -12.81 -6.65 5.39
C LEU A 48 -14.30 -6.43 5.13
N LEU A 49 -14.69 -6.47 3.87
CA LEU A 49 -16.09 -6.45 3.46
C LEU A 49 -16.54 -7.90 3.23
N ARG A 50 -17.62 -8.28 3.89
CA ARG A 50 -18.27 -9.58 3.67
C ARG A 50 -19.16 -9.52 2.43
#